data_AF-B9UNQ2-F1
#
_entry.id   AF-B9UNQ2-F1
#
_cell.length_a   1.000
_cell.length_b   1.000
_cell.length_c   1.000
_cell.angle_alpha   90.00
_cell.angle_beta   90.00
_cell.angle_gamma   90.00
#
_symmetry.space_group_name_H-M   'P 1'
#
loop_
_entity.id
_entity.type
_entity.pdbx_description
1 polymer ?
#
loop_
_entity_poly.entity_id
_entity_poly.type
_entity_poly.pdbx_seq_one_letter_code
_entity_poly.pdbx_strand_id
1 'polypeptide(L)'
;LDQLKALAGSYDWFGEGSRIIITTRDEHVLNAHRVNVIHNIRLLNNDEAIKLFCKHAFQDDRPRKDYEQLSKDVVFYAGGLPLAIKVLGSFLCDKDMNEWRSALTRLKEIPETEIVEKLKISFDGLKGVEKELFLDIACFFRGEYKNERAMMILNACGFHPIIGLKVLIQKALINISSDGMFD
;
A
#
# COMPACT_ATOMS: atom_id res chain seq x y z
N LEU A 1 -17.30 -1.19 12.72
CA LEU A 1 -18.23 -2.30 12.44
C LEU A 1 -19.68 -1.82 12.35
N ASP A 2 -20.08 -0.87 13.20
CA ASP A 2 -21.47 -0.39 13.26
C ASP A 2 -21.99 0.17 11.93
N GLN A 3 -21.16 0.93 11.21
CA GLN A 3 -21.53 1.42 9.88
C GLN A 3 -21.88 0.28 8.90
N LEU A 4 -21.08 -0.79 8.87
CA LEU A 4 -21.35 -1.94 8.00
C LEU A 4 -22.61 -2.68 8.44
N LYS A 5 -22.82 -2.87 9.75
CA LYS A 5 -24.06 -3.46 10.28
C LYS A 5 -25.29 -2.62 9.96
N ALA A 6 -25.17 -1.30 9.91
CA ALA A 6 -26.26 -0.40 9.56
C ALA A 6 -26.57 -0.40 8.05
N LEU A 7 -25.57 -0.64 7.19
CA LEU A 7 -25.73 -0.67 5.73
C LEU A 7 -26.12 -2.05 5.18
N ALA A 8 -25.58 -3.12 5.77
CA ALA A 8 -25.74 -4.50 5.30
C ALA A 8 -25.73 -5.48 6.48
N GLY A 9 -26.64 -5.32 7.45
CA GLY A 9 -26.63 -6.08 8.70
C GLY A 9 -27.09 -7.53 8.60
N SER A 10 -27.93 -7.86 7.63
CA SER A 10 -28.45 -9.22 7.39
C SER A 10 -28.61 -9.50 5.89
N TYR A 11 -28.48 -10.77 5.51
CA TYR A 11 -28.77 -11.24 4.15
C TYR A 11 -30.24 -11.02 3.77
N ASP A 12 -31.16 -11.13 4.74
CA ASP A 12 -32.61 -10.98 4.53
C ASP A 12 -33.04 -9.55 4.15
N TRP A 13 -32.13 -8.58 4.25
CA TRP A 13 -32.39 -7.21 3.78
C TRP A 13 -32.37 -7.11 2.25
N PHE A 14 -31.85 -8.12 1.56
CA PHE A 14 -31.62 -8.12 0.13
C PHE A 14 -32.37 -9.27 -0.54
N GLY A 15 -32.94 -9.02 -1.71
CA GLY A 15 -33.65 -10.04 -2.48
C GLY A 15 -32.70 -11.09 -3.08
N GLU A 16 -33.27 -12.22 -3.50
CA GLU A 16 -32.52 -13.31 -4.15
C GLU A 16 -31.73 -12.80 -5.38
N GLY A 17 -30.51 -13.29 -5.56
CA GLY A 17 -29.60 -12.87 -6.63
C GLY A 17 -28.81 -11.58 -6.36
N SER A 18 -29.10 -10.87 -5.27
CA SER A 18 -28.35 -9.66 -4.87
C SER A 18 -26.88 -9.97 -4.57
N ARG A 19 -25.99 -9.02 -4.89
CA ARG A 19 -24.56 -9.09 -4.58
C ARG A 19 -24.09 -7.80 -3.93
N ILE A 20 -23.40 -7.91 -2.81
CA ILE A 20 -22.83 -6.78 -2.07
C ILE A 20 -21.32 -6.83 -2.21
N ILE A 21 -20.71 -5.73 -2.64
CA ILE A 21 -19.26 -5.58 -2.73
C ILE A 21 -18.82 -4.60 -1.64
N ILE A 22 -17.97 -5.08 -0.73
CA ILE A 22 -17.41 -4.27 0.36
C ILE A 22 -15.93 -4.05 0.06
N THR A 23 -15.52 -2.79 0.00
CA THR A 23 -14.10 -2.42 -0.11
C THR A 23 -13.64 -1.79 1.20
N THR A 24 -12.57 -2.31 1.78
CA THR A 24 -12.00 -1.81 3.03
C THR A 24 -10.49 -2.03 3.04
N ARG A 25 -9.76 -1.20 3.79
CA ARG A 25 -8.35 -1.44 4.12
C ARG A 25 -8.18 -2.29 5.38
N ASP A 26 -9.28 -2.57 6.08
CA ASP A 26 -9.30 -3.28 7.36
C ASP A 26 -10.01 -4.63 7.21
N GLU A 27 -9.22 -5.70 7.07
CA GLU A 27 -9.67 -7.08 6.95
C GLU A 27 -10.42 -7.55 8.22
N HIS A 28 -10.15 -6.96 9.39
CA HIS A 28 -10.89 -7.30 10.61
C HIS A 28 -12.38 -7.02 10.46
N VAL A 29 -12.76 -5.95 9.73
CA VAL A 29 -14.16 -5.62 9.48
C VAL A 29 -14.86 -6.72 8.66
N LEU A 30 -14.17 -7.28 7.66
CA LEU A 30 -14.71 -8.36 6.82
C LEU A 30 -14.87 -9.65 7.62
N ASN A 31 -13.83 -10.00 8.39
CA ASN A 31 -13.83 -11.21 9.24
C ASN A 31 -14.91 -11.13 10.33
N ALA A 32 -15.03 -9.99 11.02
CA ALA A 32 -16.06 -9.77 12.04
C ALA A 32 -17.48 -9.80 11.47
N HIS A 33 -17.63 -9.39 10.20
CA HIS A 33 -18.92 -9.42 9.49
C HIS A 33 -19.21 -10.77 8.80
N ARG A 34 -18.27 -11.72 8.81
CA ARG A 34 -18.41 -13.08 8.25
C ARG A 34 -18.85 -13.08 6.78
N VAL A 35 -18.15 -12.28 5.97
CA VAL A 35 -18.39 -12.23 4.51
C VAL A 35 -18.08 -13.58 3.85
N ASN A 36 -18.70 -13.86 2.70
CA ASN A 36 -18.55 -15.15 2.01
C ASN A 36 -17.20 -15.30 1.31
N VAL A 37 -16.68 -14.23 0.70
CA VAL A 37 -15.45 -14.23 -0.10
C VAL A 37 -14.65 -12.97 0.19
N ILE A 38 -13.35 -13.12 0.41
CA ILE A 38 -12.40 -12.01 0.55
C ILE A 38 -11.44 -12.07 -0.64
N HIS A 39 -11.28 -10.93 -1.32
CA HIS A 39 -10.35 -10.78 -2.43
C HIS A 39 -9.30 -9.72 -2.10
N ASN A 40 -8.04 -10.15 -1.96
CA ASN A 40 -6.92 -9.26 -1.70
C ASN A 40 -6.42 -8.63 -3.01
N ILE A 41 -6.43 -7.30 -3.07
CA ILE A 41 -5.92 -6.54 -4.22
C ILE A 41 -4.39 -6.60 -4.22
N ARG A 42 -3.81 -6.89 -5.39
CA ARG A 42 -2.37 -6.92 -5.61
C ARG A 42 -1.89 -5.59 -6.19
N LEU A 43 -0.62 -5.29 -5.96
CA LEU A 43 0.10 -4.23 -6.67
C LEU A 43 0.16 -4.55 -8.16
N LEU A 44 0.34 -3.51 -8.99
CA LEU A 44 0.53 -3.70 -10.42
C LEU A 44 1.84 -4.42 -10.67
N ASN A 45 1.84 -5.33 -11.64
CA ASN A 45 3.09 -5.83 -12.18
C ASN A 45 3.80 -4.75 -13.00
N ASN A 46 5.08 -4.99 -13.35
CA ASN A 46 5.88 -4.00 -14.07
C ASN A 46 5.25 -3.54 -15.40
N ASP A 47 4.65 -4.45 -16.16
CA ASP A 47 4.06 -4.10 -17.47
C ASP A 47 2.80 -3.24 -17.30
N GLU A 48 1.92 -3.61 -16.37
CA GLU A 48 0.74 -2.83 -16.00
C GLU A 48 1.11 -1.44 -15.48
N ALA A 49 2.15 -1.39 -14.64
CA ALA A 49 2.63 -0.16 -14.04
C ALA A 49 3.27 0.78 -15.08
N ILE A 50 4.09 0.26 -15.99
CA ILE A 50 4.65 1.04 -17.10
C ILE A 50 3.52 1.58 -17.99
N LYS A 51 2.53 0.76 -18.31
CA LYS A 51 1.38 1.20 -19.12
C LYS A 51 0.62 2.34 -18.44
N LEU A 52 0.31 2.20 -17.14
CA LEU A 52 -0.36 3.24 -16.37
C LEU A 52 0.47 4.53 -16.30
N PHE A 53 1.77 4.39 -16.07
CA PHE A 53 2.70 5.52 -16.03
C PHE A 53 2.70 6.29 -17.36
N CYS A 54 2.86 5.59 -18.49
CA CYS A 54 2.92 6.20 -19.81
C CYS A 54 1.62 6.93 -20.15
N LYS A 55 0.47 6.39 -19.73
CA LYS A 55 -0.82 7.03 -19.95
C LYS A 55 -0.90 8.42 -19.30
N HIS A 56 -0.22 8.61 -18.17
CA HIS A 56 -0.18 9.87 -17.45
C HIS A 56 0.99 10.77 -17.84
N ALA A 57 2.15 10.21 -18.19
CA ALA A 57 3.36 10.96 -18.56
C ALA A 57 3.37 11.37 -20.05
N PHE A 58 2.89 10.50 -20.93
CA PHE A 58 2.99 10.69 -22.39
C PHE A 58 1.64 10.78 -23.10
N GLN A 59 0.53 10.54 -22.39
CA GLN A 59 -0.81 10.36 -22.98
C GLN A 59 -0.86 9.20 -24.00
N ASP A 60 0.01 8.20 -23.81
CA ASP A 60 0.15 7.01 -24.66
C ASP A 60 0.32 5.77 -23.77
N ASP A 61 0.05 4.58 -24.31
CA ASP A 61 0.20 3.30 -23.59
C ASP A 61 1.66 2.83 -23.51
N ARG A 62 2.60 3.51 -24.21
CA ARG A 62 4.01 3.12 -24.27
C ARG A 62 4.95 4.31 -24.06
N PRO A 63 6.15 4.08 -23.49
CA PRO A 63 7.14 5.11 -23.35
C PRO A 63 7.72 5.49 -24.72
N ARG A 64 8.19 6.72 -24.85
CA ARG A 64 9.10 7.08 -25.95
C ARG A 64 10.41 6.30 -25.81
N LYS A 65 11.04 5.93 -26.92
CA LYS A 65 12.24 5.07 -26.95
C LYS A 65 13.34 5.56 -26.00
N ASP A 66 13.61 6.86 -25.96
CA ASP A 66 14.66 7.46 -25.13
C ASP A 66 14.29 7.50 -23.62
N TYR A 67 13.02 7.28 -23.29
CA TYR A 67 12.48 7.31 -21.92
C TYR A 67 12.21 5.92 -21.34
N GLU A 68 12.49 4.82 -22.08
CA GLU A 68 12.19 3.46 -21.64
C GLU A 68 12.84 3.13 -20.28
N GLN A 69 14.13 3.41 -20.13
CA GLN A 69 14.83 3.13 -18.87
C GLN A 69 14.33 4.04 -17.74
N LEU A 70 14.13 5.33 -18.01
CA LEU A 70 13.61 6.26 -17.00
C LEU A 70 12.20 5.87 -16.53
N SER A 71 11.35 5.38 -17.45
CA SER A 71 10.00 4.91 -17.11
C SER A 71 10.05 3.70 -16.19
N LYS A 72 11.00 2.77 -16.42
CA LYS A 72 11.25 1.63 -15.52
C LYS A 72 11.72 2.09 -14.16
N ASP A 73 12.61 3.08 -14.09
CA ASP A 73 13.13 3.61 -12.83
C ASP A 73 12.03 4.29 -12.00
N VAL A 74 11.12 5.05 -12.63
CA VAL A 74 9.94 5.65 -11.97
C VAL A 74 9.00 4.58 -11.42
N VAL A 75 8.67 3.58 -12.24
CA VAL A 75 7.77 2.48 -11.84
C VAL A 75 8.38 1.66 -10.71
N PHE A 76 9.69 1.40 -10.76
CA PHE A 76 10.42 0.72 -9.70
C PHE A 76 10.36 1.51 -8.39
N TYR A 77 10.60 2.82 -8.44
CA TYR A 77 10.45 3.70 -7.27
C TYR A 77 9.02 3.65 -6.69
N ALA A 78 8.00 3.66 -7.55
CA ALA A 78 6.60 3.62 -7.14
C ALA A 78 6.14 2.27 -6.57
N GLY A 79 6.95 1.21 -6.70
CA GLY A 79 6.68 -0.10 -6.10
C GLY A 79 5.36 -0.73 -6.55
N GLY A 80 4.91 -0.47 -7.78
CA GLY A 80 3.66 -1.03 -8.31
C GLY A 80 2.37 -0.42 -7.74
N LEU A 81 2.45 0.62 -6.89
CA LEU A 81 1.28 1.28 -6.33
C LEU A 81 0.61 2.20 -7.37
N PRO A 82 -0.64 1.92 -7.83
CA PRO A 82 -1.28 2.69 -8.90
C PRO A 82 -1.39 4.19 -8.60
N LEU A 83 -1.64 4.53 -7.34
CA LEU A 83 -1.74 5.91 -6.88
C LEU A 83 -0.42 6.67 -7.10
N ALA A 84 0.70 6.10 -6.65
CA ALA A 84 2.01 6.71 -6.80
C ALA A 84 2.38 6.85 -8.28
N ILE A 85 2.15 5.81 -9.07
CA ILE A 85 2.43 5.81 -10.51
C ILE A 85 1.67 6.93 -11.22
N LYS A 86 0.38 7.11 -10.93
CA LYS A 86 -0.43 8.18 -11.52
C LYS A 86 0.11 9.56 -11.15
N VAL A 87 0.38 9.80 -9.87
CA VAL A 87 0.88 11.11 -9.39
C VAL A 87 2.22 11.43 -10.05
N LEU A 88 3.14 10.48 -10.09
CA LEU A 88 4.46 10.67 -10.72
C LEU A 88 4.35 10.85 -12.23
N GLY A 89 3.49 10.10 -12.91
CA GLY A 89 3.24 10.28 -14.35
C GLY A 89 2.72 11.68 -14.67
N SER A 90 1.75 12.17 -13.90
CA SER A 90 1.25 13.55 -14.06
C SER A 90 2.27 14.61 -13.68
N PHE A 91 3.11 14.37 -12.68
CA PHE A 91 4.18 15.30 -12.29
C PHE A 91 5.27 15.40 -13.37
N LEU A 92 5.55 14.33 -14.11
CA LEU A 92 6.64 14.25 -15.09
C LEU A 92 6.23 14.55 -16.54
N CYS A 93 4.95 14.78 -16.82
CA CYS A 93 4.42 14.79 -18.18
C CYS A 93 4.94 15.92 -19.09
N ASP A 94 5.42 17.01 -18.51
CA ASP A 94 5.92 18.20 -19.19
C ASP A 94 7.45 18.38 -19.09
N LYS A 95 8.15 17.37 -18.53
CA LYS A 95 9.57 17.44 -18.19
C LYS A 95 10.46 16.67 -19.17
N ASP A 96 11.69 17.15 -19.35
CA ASP A 96 12.71 16.48 -20.12
C ASP A 96 13.45 15.38 -19.34
N MET A 97 14.31 14.61 -20.02
CA MET A 97 15.04 13.50 -19.40
C MET A 97 15.95 13.92 -18.22
N ASN A 98 16.55 15.11 -18.27
CA ASN A 98 17.41 15.59 -17.18
C ASN A 98 16.57 15.96 -15.97
N GLU A 99 15.43 16.61 -16.20
CA GLU A 99 14.45 16.93 -15.15
C GLU A 99 13.85 15.67 -14.53
N TRP A 100 13.57 14.61 -15.31
CA TRP A 100 13.13 13.32 -14.77
C TRP A 100 14.17 12.69 -13.84
N ARG A 101 15.45 12.70 -14.24
CA ARG A 101 16.54 12.19 -13.40
C ARG A 101 16.67 13.00 -12.12
N SER A 102 16.61 14.33 -12.22
CA SER A 102 16.66 15.23 -11.07
C SER A 102 15.47 14.99 -10.12
N ALA A 103 14.26 14.88 -10.67
CA ALA A 103 13.05 14.57 -9.93
C ALA A 103 13.16 13.23 -9.18
N LEU A 104 13.59 12.16 -9.86
CA LEU A 104 13.77 10.84 -9.25
C LEU A 104 14.78 10.86 -8.11
N THR A 105 15.87 11.61 -8.25
CA THR A 105 16.85 11.80 -7.16
C THR A 105 16.20 12.51 -5.97
N ARG A 106 15.48 13.61 -6.22
CA ARG A 106 14.76 14.36 -5.17
C ARG A 106 13.74 13.47 -4.44
N LEU A 107 12.98 12.66 -5.17
CA LEU A 107 11.90 11.81 -4.63
C LEU A 107 12.38 10.74 -3.65
N LYS A 108 13.65 10.33 -3.74
CA LYS A 108 14.24 9.39 -2.78
C LYS A 108 14.45 10.00 -1.39
N GLU A 109 14.62 11.32 -1.33
CA GLU A 109 14.82 12.07 -0.09
C GLU A 109 13.54 12.75 0.38
N ILE A 110 12.77 13.30 -0.58
CA ILE A 110 11.58 14.10 -0.36
C ILE A 110 10.46 13.50 -1.21
N PRO A 111 9.67 12.56 -0.66
CA PRO A 111 8.55 11.96 -1.36
C PRO A 111 7.46 12.99 -1.69
N GLU A 112 6.67 12.73 -2.75
CA GLU A 112 5.56 13.63 -3.10
C GLU A 112 4.49 13.66 -2.01
N THR A 113 4.15 14.87 -1.57
CA THR A 113 3.22 15.12 -0.46
C THR A 113 1.84 14.51 -0.73
N GLU A 114 1.34 14.59 -1.97
CA GLU A 114 0.05 14.02 -2.34
C GLU A 114 0.00 12.49 -2.11
N ILE A 115 1.11 11.79 -2.37
CA ILE A 115 1.21 10.33 -2.14
C ILE A 115 1.23 10.07 -0.64
N VAL A 116 2.09 10.78 0.09
CA VAL A 116 2.28 10.60 1.54
C VAL A 116 0.98 10.87 2.28
N GLU A 117 0.28 11.95 2.00
CA GLU A 117 -0.97 12.32 2.68
C GLU A 117 -2.05 11.26 2.50
N LYS A 118 -2.22 10.73 1.28
CA LYS A 118 -3.21 9.69 0.99
C LYS A 118 -2.92 8.37 1.70
N LEU A 119 -1.64 7.99 1.81
CA LEU A 119 -1.21 6.79 2.54
C LEU A 119 -1.29 6.99 4.06
N LYS A 120 -0.96 8.20 4.53
CA LYS A 120 -0.94 8.56 5.95
C LYS A 120 -2.31 8.42 6.62
N ILE A 121 -3.42 8.52 5.89
CA ILE A 121 -4.77 8.28 6.43
C ILE A 121 -4.86 6.93 7.17
N SER A 122 -4.24 5.87 6.64
CA SER A 122 -4.27 4.56 7.29
C SER A 122 -3.40 4.52 8.55
N PHE A 123 -2.25 5.19 8.52
CA PHE A 123 -1.36 5.34 9.67
C PHE A 123 -2.03 6.17 10.78
N ASP A 124 -2.66 7.29 10.43
CA ASP A 124 -3.30 8.19 11.40
C ASP A 124 -4.44 7.49 12.17
N GLY A 125 -5.09 6.50 11.56
CA GLY A 125 -6.11 5.65 12.17
C GLY A 125 -5.60 4.57 13.13
N LEU A 126 -4.28 4.42 13.31
CA LEU A 126 -3.69 3.53 14.31
C LEU A 126 -3.72 4.11 15.72
N LYS A 127 -3.69 3.24 16.73
CA LYS A 127 -3.43 3.64 18.13
C LYS A 127 -1.96 4.00 18.31
N GLY A 128 -1.63 4.74 19.38
CA GLY A 128 -0.26 5.21 19.65
C GLY A 128 0.80 4.10 19.58
N VAL A 129 0.60 3.01 20.33
CA VAL A 129 1.53 1.86 20.35
C VAL A 129 1.66 1.19 18.98
N GLU A 130 0.58 1.14 18.20
CA GLU A 130 0.59 0.54 16.85
C GLU A 130 1.34 1.44 15.86
N LYS A 131 1.26 2.77 16.02
CA LYS A 131 2.04 3.73 15.23
C LYS A 131 3.53 3.55 15.46
N GLU A 132 3.94 3.47 16.73
CA GLU A 132 5.35 3.24 17.10
C GLU A 132 5.84 1.89 16.57
N LEU A 133 5.06 0.82 16.74
CA LEU A 133 5.38 -0.49 16.16
C LEU A 133 5.57 -0.43 14.64
N PHE A 134 4.67 0.24 13.92
CA PHE A 134 4.79 0.40 12.46
C PHE A 134 6.08 1.13 12.08
N LEU A 135 6.40 2.22 12.78
CA LEU A 135 7.61 3.01 12.53
C LEU A 135 8.87 2.19 12.80
N ASP A 136 8.93 1.44 13.91
CA ASP A 136 10.07 0.59 14.23
C ASP A 136 10.26 -0.50 13.17
N ILE A 137 9.17 -1.11 12.68
CA ILE A 137 9.25 -2.08 11.59
C ILE A 137 9.81 -1.41 10.32
N ALA A 138 9.24 -0.28 9.92
CA ALA A 138 9.65 0.42 8.71
C ALA A 138 11.11 0.91 8.76
N CYS A 139 11.59 1.33 9.93
CA CYS A 139 12.93 1.87 10.13
C CYS A 139 14.00 0.79 10.35
N PHE A 140 13.69 -0.28 11.08
CA PHE A 140 14.71 -1.23 11.58
C PHE A 140 14.51 -2.67 11.13
N PHE A 141 13.28 -3.08 10.82
CA PHE A 141 12.98 -4.49 10.51
C PHE A 141 12.55 -4.73 9.07
N ARG A 142 12.42 -3.70 8.23
CA ARG A 142 12.07 -3.88 6.82
C ARG A 142 13.15 -4.72 6.13
N GLY A 143 12.74 -5.83 5.52
CA GLY A 143 13.65 -6.81 4.95
C GLY A 143 14.33 -7.74 5.97
N GLU A 144 13.96 -7.68 7.25
CA GLU A 144 14.40 -8.63 8.26
C GLU A 144 13.40 -9.78 8.41
N TYR A 145 13.88 -10.95 8.83
CA TYR A 145 13.01 -12.08 9.13
C TYR A 145 12.19 -11.83 10.39
N LYS A 146 10.90 -12.14 10.32
CA LYS A 146 10.02 -12.26 11.50
C LYS A 146 10.37 -13.53 12.27
N ASN A 147 11.47 -13.48 13.00
CA ASN A 147 12.00 -14.56 13.84
C ASN A 147 11.83 -14.26 15.33
N GLU A 148 12.22 -15.21 16.18
CA GLU A 148 12.13 -15.08 17.64
C GLU A 148 12.88 -13.85 18.16
N ARG A 149 14.03 -13.51 17.58
CA ARG A 149 14.82 -12.34 17.98
C ARG A 149 14.07 -11.04 17.71
N ALA A 150 13.50 -10.89 16.51
CA ALA A 150 12.71 -9.71 16.16
C ALA A 150 11.48 -9.59 17.09
N MET A 151 10.76 -10.69 17.30
CA MET A 151 9.61 -10.72 18.22
C MET A 151 10.00 -10.38 19.67
N MET A 152 11.16 -10.84 20.14
CA MET A 152 11.66 -10.54 21.48
C MET A 152 12.03 -9.07 21.64
N ILE A 153 12.69 -8.46 20.64
CA ILE A 153 13.05 -7.03 20.66
C ILE A 153 11.77 -6.17 20.69
N LEU A 154 10.83 -6.43 19.77
CA LEU A 154 9.57 -5.69 19.73
C LEU A 154 8.75 -5.86 21.02
N ASN A 155 8.82 -7.04 21.65
CA ASN A 155 8.17 -7.27 22.93
C ASN A 155 8.86 -6.52 24.08
N ALA A 156 10.20 -6.46 24.09
CA ALA A 156 10.97 -5.70 25.07
C ALA A 156 10.70 -4.18 24.97
N CYS A 157 10.37 -3.68 23.77
CA CYS A 157 9.89 -2.31 23.57
C CYS A 157 8.43 -2.07 24.02
N GLY A 158 7.73 -3.11 24.50
CA GLY A 158 6.34 -2.98 24.97
C GLY A 158 5.29 -2.96 23.86
N PHE A 159 5.63 -3.32 22.63
CA PHE A 159 4.70 -3.24 21.50
C PHE A 159 3.70 -4.40 21.41
N HIS A 160 3.80 -5.40 22.28
CA HIS A 160 2.95 -6.59 22.26
C HIS A 160 2.83 -7.20 20.83
N PRO A 161 3.95 -7.60 20.21
CA PRO A 161 4.03 -7.81 18.77
C PRO A 161 3.11 -8.90 18.23
N ILE A 162 2.65 -9.84 19.05
CA ILE A 162 1.67 -10.86 18.64
C ILE A 162 0.37 -10.21 18.14
N ILE A 163 -0.20 -9.30 18.94
CA ILE A 163 -1.44 -8.59 18.57
C ILE A 163 -1.13 -7.40 17.67
N GLY A 164 -0.05 -6.66 17.95
CA GLY A 164 0.34 -5.49 17.17
C GLY A 164 0.56 -5.81 15.70
N LEU A 165 1.33 -6.86 15.39
CA LEU A 165 1.53 -7.29 14.01
C LEU A 165 0.23 -7.76 13.36
N LYS A 166 -0.64 -8.44 14.10
CA LYS A 166 -1.94 -8.87 13.55
C LYS A 166 -2.79 -7.67 13.15
N VAL A 167 -2.81 -6.60 13.95
CA VAL A 167 -3.54 -5.36 13.63
C VAL A 167 -2.94 -4.66 12.42
N LEU A 168 -1.61 -4.53 12.33
CA LEU A 168 -0.95 -3.88 11.20
C LEU A 168 -1.20 -4.64 9.88
N ILE A 169 -1.14 -5.97 9.90
CA ILE A 169 -1.46 -6.82 8.75
C ILE A 169 -2.94 -6.67 8.35
N GLN A 170 -3.86 -6.74 9.33
CA GLN A 170 -5.30 -6.58 9.05
C GLN A 170 -5.63 -5.22 8.46
N LYS A 171 -4.88 -4.17 8.82
CA LYS A 171 -5.01 -2.81 8.27
C LYS A 171 -4.24 -2.58 6.97
N ALA A 172 -3.65 -3.63 6.40
CA ALA A 172 -2.86 -3.60 5.18
C ALA A 172 -1.72 -2.57 5.21
N LEU A 173 -1.09 -2.37 6.38
CA LEU A 173 0.03 -1.44 6.55
C LEU A 173 1.39 -2.12 6.44
N ILE A 174 1.47 -3.41 6.78
CA ILE A 174 2.66 -4.24 6.57
C ILE A 174 2.24 -5.57 5.95
N ASN A 175 3.18 -6.24 5.30
CA ASN A 175 3.04 -7.61 4.89
C ASN A 175 4.17 -8.48 5.46
N ILE A 176 3.94 -9.79 5.52
CA ILE A 176 5.01 -10.76 5.72
C ILE A 176 5.19 -11.51 4.41
N SER A 177 6.37 -11.44 3.84
CA SER A 177 6.69 -12.12 2.58
C SER A 177 6.52 -13.65 2.71
N SER A 178 6.46 -14.35 1.58
CA SER A 178 6.46 -15.82 1.57
C SER A 178 7.67 -16.42 2.28
N ASP A 179 8.79 -15.69 2.30
CA ASP A 179 10.03 -16.07 2.96
C ASP A 179 10.04 -15.72 4.46
N GLY A 180 8.97 -15.10 4.97
CA GLY A 180 8.81 -14.76 6.38
C GLY A 180 9.46 -13.43 6.77
N MET A 181 9.75 -12.54 5.82
CA MET A 181 10.38 -11.23 6.07
C MET A 181 9.33 -10.13 6.18
N PHE A 182 9.62 -9.08 6.96
CA PHE A 182 8.78 -7.88 6.97
C PHE A 182 8.93 -7.11 5.66
N ASP A 183 7.80 -6.80 5.02
CA ASP A 183 7.69 -5.98 3.80
C ASP A 183 6.76 -4.78 4.02
#